data_AF-A0A7J4A9K2-F1
#
_entry.id   AF-A0A7J4A9K2-F1
#
_cell.length_a   1.000
_cell.length_b   1.000
_cell.length_c   1.000
_cell.angle_alpha   90.00
_cell.angle_beta   90.00
_cell.angle_gamma   90.00
#
_symmetry.space_group_name_H-M   'P 1'
#
loop_
_entity.id
_entity.type
_entity.pdbx_description
1 polymer ?
#
loop_
_entity_poly.entity_id
_entity_poly.type
_entity_poly.pdbx_seq_one_letter_code
_entity_poly.pdbx_strand_id
1 'polypeptide(L)'
;YIFINIFKNLLWYIKNKELFKNYNINFFYKILLFILGEKVNKEKLIKNKFYISLFVNKNGVLKLELNKDVRDFDFNNLEARKGYYESESYWVENPQPFLLYFFISIYVTFLLGDIITYVSFLIARNMF
;
A
#
# COMPACT_ATOMS: atom_id res chain seq x y z
N TYR A 1 9.79 1.43 1.96
CA TYR A 1 8.32 1.36 1.87
C TYR A 1 7.77 0.00 2.30
N ILE A 2 8.10 -1.08 1.56
CA ILE A 2 7.63 -2.44 1.85
C ILE A 2 7.86 -2.84 3.32
N PHE A 3 9.06 -2.61 3.85
CA PHE A 3 9.37 -2.89 5.26
C PHE A 3 8.50 -2.10 6.25
N ILE A 4 8.12 -0.86 5.93
CA ILE A 4 7.24 -0.03 6.77
C ILE A 4 5.83 -0.63 6.79
N ASN A 5 5.30 -1.03 5.62
CA ASN A 5 3.98 -1.67 5.54
C ASN A 5 3.96 -3.01 6.28
N ILE A 6 4.99 -3.84 6.08
CA ILE A 6 5.17 -5.10 6.82
C ILE A 6 5.16 -4.85 8.33
N PHE A 7 5.95 -3.87 8.80
CA PHE A 7 6.03 -3.54 10.22
C PHE A 7 4.69 -3.05 10.79
N LYS A 8 3.99 -2.15 10.08
CA LYS A 8 2.67 -1.66 10.49
C LYS A 8 1.62 -2.76 10.52
N ASN A 9 1.63 -3.66 9.53
CA ASN A 9 0.72 -4.80 9.49
C ASN A 9 1.03 -5.83 10.59
N LEU A 10 2.31 -6.05 10.93
CA LEU A 10 2.71 -6.85 12.09
C LEU A 10 2.21 -6.23 13.40
N LEU A 11 2.39 -4.93 13.62
CA LEU A 11 1.87 -4.23 14.79
C LEU A 11 0.34 -4.36 14.89
N TRP A 12 -0.35 -4.24 13.76
CA TRP A 12 -1.80 -4.47 13.71
C TRP A 12 -2.16 -5.88 14.16
N TYR A 13 -1.46 -6.89 13.65
CA TYR A 13 -1.69 -8.29 14.00
C TYR A 13 -1.40 -8.56 15.48
N ILE A 14 -0.34 -7.98 16.05
CA ILE A 14 -0.04 -8.10 17.47
C ILE A 14 -1.19 -7.54 18.32
N LYS A 15 -1.72 -6.37 17.94
CA LYS A 15 -2.80 -5.70 18.67
C LYS A 15 -4.15 -6.39 18.55
N ASN A 16 -4.55 -6.78 17.34
CA ASN A 16 -5.92 -7.23 17.04
C ASN A 16 -6.03 -8.73 16.79
N LYS A 17 -4.91 -9.46 16.74
CA LYS A 17 -4.78 -10.90 16.41
C LYS A 17 -5.34 -11.33 15.04
N GLU A 18 -5.82 -10.39 14.23
CA GLU A 18 -6.47 -10.70 12.96
C GLU A 18 -6.18 -9.66 11.86
N LEU A 19 -5.69 -10.14 10.71
CA LEU A 19 -5.38 -9.32 9.53
C LEU A 19 -6.49 -9.31 8.48
N PHE A 20 -7.24 -10.41 8.33
CA PHE A 20 -8.18 -10.56 7.20
C PHE A 20 -9.58 -11.03 7.63
N LYS A 21 -10.01 -10.81 8.88
CA LYS A 21 -11.25 -11.36 9.49
C LYS A 21 -12.54 -11.18 8.66
N ASN A 22 -12.61 -10.17 7.79
CA ASN A 22 -13.82 -9.81 7.04
C ASN A 22 -13.70 -10.04 5.53
N TYR A 23 -12.67 -10.76 5.08
CA TYR A 23 -12.34 -10.85 3.67
C TYR A 23 -12.05 -12.28 3.25
N ASN A 24 -12.77 -12.77 2.24
CA ASN A 24 -12.45 -14.02 1.58
C ASN A 24 -11.44 -13.74 0.45
N ILE A 25 -10.17 -14.07 0.68
CA ILE A 25 -9.07 -13.69 -0.21
C ILE A 25 -8.15 -14.89 -0.47
N ASN A 26 -7.74 -15.06 -1.73
CA ASN A 26 -6.66 -15.97 -2.09
C ASN A 26 -5.33 -15.55 -1.42
N PHE A 27 -4.50 -16.54 -1.11
CA PHE A 27 -3.19 -16.39 -0.47
C PHE A 27 -2.28 -15.38 -1.18
N PHE A 28 -2.21 -15.41 -2.51
CA PHE A 28 -1.40 -14.47 -3.29
C PHE A 28 -1.77 -13.00 -3.03
N TYR A 29 -3.07 -12.70 -3.01
CA TYR A 29 -3.55 -11.34 -2.72
C TYR A 29 -3.31 -10.93 -1.26
N LYS A 30 -3.30 -11.88 -0.31
CA LYS A 30 -2.92 -11.60 1.08
C LYS A 30 -1.46 -11.14 1.16
N ILE A 31 -0.55 -11.78 0.40
CA ILE A 31 0.86 -11.38 0.33
C ILE A 31 0.98 -9.97 -0.27
N LEU A 32 0.34 -9.73 -1.42
CA LEU A 32 0.33 -8.42 -2.07
C LEU A 32 -0.16 -7.31 -1.13
N LEU A 33 -1.29 -7.55 -0.46
CA LEU A 33 -1.85 -6.62 0.53
C LEU A 33 -0.89 -6.36 1.68
N PHE A 34 -0.24 -7.40 2.18
CA PHE A 34 0.67 -7.30 3.30
C PHE A 34 1.96 -6.51 2.96
N ILE A 35 2.43 -6.61 1.71
CA ILE A 35 3.64 -5.95 1.21
C ILE A 35 3.36 -4.51 0.76
N LEU A 36 2.30 -4.32 -0.04
CA LEU A 36 2.01 -3.04 -0.72
C LEU A 36 1.04 -2.15 0.07
N GLY A 37 0.17 -2.75 0.88
CA GLY A 37 -0.87 -2.04 1.62
C GLY A 37 -0.59 -1.92 3.11
N GLU A 38 -1.27 -0.97 3.74
CA GLU A 38 -1.43 -0.83 5.18
C GLU A 38 -2.89 -1.12 5.54
N LYS A 39 -3.10 -1.91 6.60
CA LYS A 39 -4.42 -2.04 7.20
C LYS A 39 -4.69 -0.87 8.16
N VAL A 40 -5.80 -0.16 7.95
CA VAL A 40 -6.13 1.09 8.65
C VAL A 40 -7.56 1.05 9.18
N ASN A 41 -7.80 1.61 10.37
CA ASN A 41 -9.15 1.75 10.94
C ASN A 41 -9.96 2.78 10.17
N LYS A 42 -11.28 2.56 10.10
CA LYS A 42 -12.23 3.50 9.47
C LYS A 42 -12.06 4.95 9.96
N GLU A 43 -11.91 5.15 11.27
CA GLU A 43 -11.75 6.50 11.85
C GLU A 43 -10.48 7.21 11.33
N LYS A 44 -9.36 6.50 11.27
CA LYS A 44 -8.08 7.03 10.77
C LYS A 44 -8.17 7.33 9.27
N LEU A 45 -8.89 6.49 8.51
CA LEU A 45 -9.16 6.68 7.10
C LEU A 45 -9.99 7.96 6.85
N ILE A 46 -11.08 8.15 7.60
CA ILE A 46 -11.96 9.33 7.46
C ILE A 46 -11.21 10.62 7.83
N LYS A 47 -10.39 10.57 8.87
CA LYS A 47 -9.60 11.73 9.33
C LYS A 47 -8.49 12.09 8.34
N ASN A 48 -7.82 11.09 7.79
CA ASN A 48 -6.71 11.27 6.86
C ASN A 48 -7.15 10.80 5.47
N LYS A 49 -7.84 11.66 4.72
CA LYS A 49 -8.37 11.32 3.39
C LYS A 49 -7.31 11.03 2.32
N PHE A 50 -6.02 11.16 2.61
CA PHE A 50 -4.93 10.99 1.65
C PHE A 50 -4.51 9.53 1.48
N TYR A 51 -5.45 8.61 1.26
CA TYR A 51 -5.15 7.20 1.01
C TYR A 51 -5.66 6.78 -0.36
N ILE A 52 -4.99 5.84 -1.02
CA ILE A 52 -5.50 5.19 -2.23
C ILE A 52 -6.10 3.85 -1.80
N SER A 53 -7.34 3.57 -2.19
CA SER A 53 -7.99 2.31 -1.83
C SER A 53 -7.42 1.20 -2.72
N LEU A 54 -6.64 0.26 -2.18
CA LEU A 54 -6.07 -0.83 -2.99
C LEU A 54 -7.14 -1.83 -3.41
N PHE A 55 -8.11 -2.08 -2.54
CA PHE A 55 -9.17 -3.04 -2.77
C PHE A 55 -10.50 -2.53 -2.24
N VAL A 56 -11.56 -2.81 -3.00
CA VAL A 56 -12.94 -2.54 -2.63
C VAL A 56 -13.59 -3.86 -2.26
N ASN A 57 -14.28 -3.89 -1.12
CA ASN A 57 -15.06 -5.05 -0.72
C ASN A 57 -16.41 -5.03 -1.43
N LYS A 58 -16.57 -5.86 -2.47
CA LYS A 58 -17.86 -6.10 -3.11
C LYS A 58 -18.41 -7.44 -2.61
N ASN A 59 -19.39 -7.40 -1.71
CA ASN A 59 -20.09 -8.58 -1.20
C ASN A 59 -19.18 -9.66 -0.58
N GLY A 60 -18.18 -9.25 0.20
CA GLY A 60 -17.23 -10.16 0.88
C GLY A 60 -15.99 -10.53 0.05
N VAL A 61 -15.94 -10.11 -1.23
CA VAL A 61 -14.81 -10.32 -2.12
C VAL A 61 -14.09 -8.98 -2.34
N LEU A 62 -12.81 -8.93 -1.98
CA LEU A 62 -11.96 -7.79 -2.29
C LEU A 62 -11.59 -7.81 -3.78
N LYS A 63 -12.09 -6.83 -4.55
CA LYS A 63 -11.63 -6.55 -5.91
C LYS A 63 -10.60 -5.42 -5.87
N LEU A 64 -9.48 -5.63 -6.55
CA LEU A 64 -8.47 -4.60 -6.76
C LEU A 64 -9.11 -3.47 -7.58
N GLU A 65 -9.12 -2.25 -7.05
CA GLU A 65 -9.62 -1.06 -7.76
C GLU A 65 -8.60 0.07 -7.61
N LEU A 66 -7.53 0.02 -8.42
CA LEU A 66 -6.42 0.99 -8.37
C LEU A 66 -6.82 2.41 -8.80
N ASN A 67 -7.99 2.58 -9.41
CA ASN A 67 -8.44 3.86 -9.98
C ASN A 67 -9.35 4.67 -9.03
N LYS A 68 -9.50 4.25 -7.77
CA LYS A 68 -10.37 4.95 -6.81
C LYS A 68 -9.58 5.53 -5.64
N ASP A 69 -9.58 6.85 -5.58
CA ASP A 69 -9.00 7.60 -4.46
C ASP A 69 -9.99 7.64 -3.29
N VAL A 70 -9.50 7.48 -2.06
CA VAL A 70 -10.36 7.55 -0.86
C VAL A 70 -11.02 8.93 -0.70
N ARG A 71 -10.41 9.99 -1.27
CA ARG A 71 -10.94 11.36 -1.26
C ARG A 71 -12.26 11.50 -2.01
N ASP A 72 -12.46 10.70 -3.05
CA ASP A 72 -13.63 10.79 -3.93
C ASP A 72 -14.86 10.09 -3.32
N PHE A 73 -14.71 9.43 -2.17
CA PHE A 73 -15.80 8.74 -1.51
C PHE A 73 -16.55 9.63 -0.52
N ASP A 74 -17.86 9.75 -0.75
CA ASP A 74 -18.78 10.28 0.24
C ASP A 74 -19.15 9.18 1.25
N PHE A 75 -18.45 9.16 2.38
CA PHE A 75 -18.76 8.26 3.49
C PHE A 75 -20.14 8.50 4.09
N ASN A 76 -20.86 9.58 3.77
CA ASN A 76 -22.22 9.84 4.28
C ASN A 76 -23.32 9.31 3.35
N ASN A 77 -23.00 8.92 2.10
CA ASN A 77 -23.97 8.36 1.17
C ASN A 77 -24.23 6.87 1.45
N LEU A 78 -25.46 6.54 1.83
CA LEU A 78 -25.91 5.17 2.16
C LEU A 78 -25.83 4.19 0.98
N GLU A 79 -26.00 4.64 -0.26
CA GLU A 79 -25.88 3.79 -1.46
C GLU A 79 -24.41 3.46 -1.76
N ALA A 80 -23.50 4.41 -1.51
CA ALA A 80 -22.06 4.16 -1.61
C ALA A 80 -21.56 3.20 -0.49
N ARG A 81 -22.22 3.20 0.68
CA ARG A 81 -21.91 2.28 1.78
C ARG A 81 -22.30 0.82 1.48
N LYS A 82 -23.48 0.60 0.89
CA LYS A 82 -24.14 -0.72 0.71
C LYS A 82 -23.40 -1.76 -0.14
N GLY A 83 -22.19 -1.50 -0.63
CA GLY A 83 -21.44 -2.48 -1.39
C GLY A 83 -19.93 -2.26 -1.48
N TYR A 84 -19.37 -1.36 -0.67
CA TYR A 84 -17.98 -0.94 -0.82
C TYR A 84 -17.23 -0.80 0.53
N TYR A 85 -17.88 -0.30 1.60
CA TYR A 85 -17.20 0.14 2.85
C TYR A 85 -17.99 -0.12 4.15
N GLU A 86 -18.50 -1.33 4.36
CA GLU A 86 -19.10 -1.74 5.67
C GLU A 86 -18.09 -2.36 6.65
N SER A 87 -16.79 -2.36 6.30
CA SER A 87 -15.76 -2.90 7.19
C SER A 87 -15.32 -1.88 8.26
N GLU A 88 -14.99 -2.35 9.45
CA GLU A 88 -14.33 -1.53 10.49
C GLU A 88 -12.89 -1.17 10.12
N SER A 89 -12.28 -1.92 9.19
CA SER A 89 -10.89 -1.73 8.76
C SER A 89 -10.71 -1.93 7.25
N TYR A 90 -9.82 -1.12 6.67
CA TYR A 90 -9.58 -1.04 5.23
C TYR A 90 -8.14 -1.33 4.89
N TRP A 91 -7.92 -1.87 3.69
CA TRP A 91 -6.61 -2.01 3.10
C TRP A 91 -6.37 -0.86 2.13
N VAL A 92 -5.35 -0.05 2.42
CA VAL A 92 -5.03 1.14 1.64
C VAL A 92 -3.57 1.20 1.28
N GLU A 93 -3.24 1.89 0.20
CA GLU A 93 -1.88 2.29 -0.07
C GLU A 93 -1.59 3.61 0.64
N ASN A 94 -0.43 3.69 1.30
CA ASN A 94 0.06 4.98 1.75
C ASN A 94 0.44 5.82 0.52
N PRO A 95 0.11 7.12 0.51
CA PRO A 95 0.56 7.99 -0.56
C PRO A 95 2.08 7.98 -0.57
N GLN A 96 2.65 7.60 -1.70
CA GLN A 96 4.09 7.51 -1.83
C GLN A 96 4.66 8.94 -1.84
N PRO A 97 5.55 9.30 -0.90
CA PRO A 97 6.16 10.62 -0.90
C PRO A 97 7.21 10.68 -2.01
N PHE A 98 6.77 10.85 -3.25
CA PHE A 98 7.62 10.91 -4.45
C PHE A 98 8.82 11.85 -4.24
N LEU A 99 8.56 13.02 -3.65
CA LEU A 99 9.59 14.01 -3.33
C LEU A 99 10.67 13.47 -2.39
N LEU A 100 10.30 12.69 -1.37
CA LEU A 100 11.28 12.11 -0.44
C LEU A 100 12.20 11.13 -1.18
N TYR A 101 11.63 10.27 -2.03
CA TYR A 101 12.44 9.34 -2.83
C TYR A 101 13.31 10.05 -3.85
N PHE A 102 12.81 11.13 -4.45
CA PHE A 102 13.59 11.97 -5.34
C PHE A 102 14.81 12.56 -4.61
N PHE A 103 14.62 13.15 -3.43
CA PHE A 103 15.75 13.68 -2.65
C PHE A 103 16.74 12.59 -2.23
N ILE A 104 16.26 11.45 -1.73
CA ILE A 104 17.14 10.30 -1.41
C ILE A 104 17.92 9.87 -2.65
N SER A 105 17.26 9.78 -3.81
CA SER A 105 17.90 9.36 -5.06
C SER A 105 19.02 10.32 -5.47
N ILE A 106 18.82 11.64 -5.30
CA ILE A 106 19.85 12.64 -5.57
C ILE A 106 21.10 12.36 -4.72
N TYR A 107 20.92 12.19 -3.41
CA TYR A 107 22.05 11.91 -2.50
C TYR A 107 22.74 10.58 -2.81
N VAL A 108 21.98 9.53 -3.09
CA VAL A 108 22.51 8.22 -3.48
C VAL A 108 23.28 8.32 -4.79
N THR A 109 22.79 9.05 -5.78
CA THR A 109 23.47 9.26 -7.05
C THR A 109 24.77 10.04 -6.88
N PHE A 110 24.80 11.06 -6.03
CA PHE A 110 26.06 11.78 -5.75
C PHE A 110 27.13 10.90 -5.10
N LEU A 111 26.73 9.98 -4.22
CA LEU A 111 27.68 9.14 -3.47
C LEU A 111 28.07 7.85 -4.20
N LEU A 112 27.13 7.24 -4.91
CA LEU A 112 27.24 5.89 -5.47
C LEU A 112 27.05 5.85 -6.99
N GLY A 113 26.78 6.98 -7.64
CA GLY A 113 26.54 7.04 -9.09
C GLY A 113 27.70 6.48 -9.91
N ASP A 114 28.93 6.84 -9.53
CA ASP A 114 30.13 6.34 -10.20
C ASP A 114 30.33 4.83 -9.98
N ILE A 115 30.02 4.32 -8.78
CA ILE A 115 30.10 2.89 -8.46
C ILE A 115 29.08 2.10 -9.28
N ILE A 116 27.84 2.58 -9.37
CA ILE A 116 26.78 1.92 -10.16
C ILE A 116 27.16 1.92 -11.64
N THR A 117 27.68 3.03 -12.15
CA THR A 117 28.13 3.14 -13.55
C THR A 117 29.31 2.20 -13.83
N TYR A 118 30.28 2.15 -12.92
CA TYR A 118 31.44 1.26 -13.01
C TYR A 118 31.05 -0.22 -12.95
N VAL A 119 30.16 -0.61 -12.03
CA VAL A 119 29.62 -1.97 -11.94
C VAL A 119 28.84 -2.34 -13.21
N SER A 120 28.02 -1.42 -13.71
CA SER A 120 27.26 -1.63 -14.96
C SER A 120 28.19 -1.83 -16.15
N PHE A 121 29.28 -1.06 -16.23
CA PHE A 121 30.31 -1.22 -17.26
C PHE A 121 31.06 -2.55 -17.13
N LEU A 122 31.44 -2.97 -15.92
CA LEU A 122 32.08 -4.26 -15.65
C LEU A 122 31.20 -5.45 -16.05
N ILE A 123 29.91 -5.39 -15.73
CA ILE A 123 28.94 -6.42 -16.14
C ILE A 123 28.83 -6.46 -17.66
N ALA A 124 28.65 -5.31 -18.31
CA ALA A 124 28.57 -5.24 -19.77
C ALA A 124 29.82 -5.77 -20.45
N ARG A 125 31.02 -5.42 -19.96
CA ARG A 125 32.30 -5.89 -20.50
C ARG A 125 32.48 -7.40 -20.40
N ASN A 126 31.94 -8.05 -19.37
CA ASN A 126 32.07 -9.51 -19.20
C ASN A 126 30.98 -10.30 -19.93
N MET A 127 29.97 -9.63 -20.49
CA MET A 127 28.94 -10.25 -21.31
C MET A 127 29.25 -10.22 -22.82
N PHE A 128 30.25 -9.42 -23.23
CA PHE A 128 30.78 -9.33 -24.59
C PHE A 128 32.22 -9.85 -24.66
#